data_AF-A0A2E0W4B3-F1
#
_entry.id   AF-A0A2E0W4B3-F1
#
_cell.length_a   1.000
_cell.length_b   1.000
_cell.length_c   1.000
_cell.angle_alpha   90.00
_cell.angle_beta   90.00
_cell.angle_gamma   90.00
#
_symmetry.space_group_name_H-M   'P 1'
#
loop_
_entity.id
_entity.type
_entity.pdbx_description
1 polymer ?
#
loop_
_entity_poly.entity_id
_entity_poly.type
_entity_poly.pdbx_seq_one_letter_code
_entity_poly.pdbx_strand_id
1 'polypeptide(L)'
;MTQRTKLELEINKPTELELLYDEPVTGKSQYGDYFLYAVKVNGSEYSYFPNEEIHEKLKTLRRGDKAVVTKLASQRGNKLVTVYNVDVGESSTSDSLPQQTKDSDDRYYSIMLQSYKDALKINNELNGMVDPSKIAVTLFIARTRE
;
A
#
# COMPACT_ATOMS: atom_id res chain seq x y z
N MET A 1 -15.79 27.55 -15.49
CA MET A 1 -15.53 26.12 -15.77
C MET A 1 -14.03 25.95 -15.95
N THR A 2 -13.31 25.61 -14.88
CA THR A 2 -11.84 25.51 -14.94
C THR A 2 -11.48 24.15 -15.53
N GLN A 3 -10.99 24.12 -16.77
CA GLN A 3 -10.44 22.92 -17.39
C GLN A 3 -9.19 22.50 -16.61
N ARG A 4 -9.33 21.56 -15.69
CA ARG A 4 -8.19 20.90 -15.06
C ARG A 4 -7.67 19.83 -16.02
N THR A 5 -6.36 19.86 -16.29
CA THR A 5 -5.71 18.88 -17.15
C THR A 5 -5.75 17.52 -16.47
N LYS A 6 -6.00 16.46 -17.25
CA LYS A 6 -5.95 15.08 -16.74
C LYS A 6 -4.53 14.73 -16.32
N LEU A 7 -4.35 14.21 -15.11
CA LEU A 7 -3.08 13.66 -14.67
C LEU A 7 -2.90 12.25 -15.23
N GLU A 8 -1.80 12.04 -15.94
CA GLU A 8 -1.38 10.71 -16.39
C GLU A 8 -0.07 10.32 -15.68
N LEU A 9 -0.09 9.15 -15.03
CA LEU A 9 1.07 8.63 -14.29
C LEU A 9 2.03 7.92 -15.25
N GLU A 10 3.28 8.36 -15.24
CA GLU A 10 4.37 7.71 -15.96
C GLU A 10 4.78 6.39 -15.29
N ILE A 11 5.15 5.39 -16.09
CA ILE A 11 5.57 4.07 -15.58
C ILE A 11 6.92 4.22 -14.86
N ASN A 12 7.04 3.56 -13.71
CA ASN A 12 8.19 3.55 -12.81
C ASN A 12 8.60 4.94 -12.27
N LYS A 13 7.69 5.92 -12.32
CA LYS A 13 7.93 7.26 -11.78
C LYS A 13 7.02 7.52 -10.58
N PRO A 14 7.59 7.75 -9.39
CA PRO A 14 6.80 8.19 -8.24
C PRO A 14 6.29 9.61 -8.49
N THR A 15 4.99 9.80 -8.32
CA THR A 15 4.35 11.12 -8.45
C THR A 15 3.69 11.46 -7.12
N GLU A 16 4.17 12.52 -6.47
CA GLU A 16 3.56 13.07 -5.25
C GLU A 16 2.31 13.87 -5.63
N LEU A 17 1.18 13.49 -5.04
CA LEU A 17 -0.13 14.06 -5.23
C LEU A 17 -0.59 14.64 -3.91
N GLU A 18 -1.06 15.88 -3.90
CA GLU A 18 -1.71 16.50 -2.74
C GLU A 18 -3.21 16.61 -3.03
N LEU A 19 -4.06 16.11 -2.14
CA LEU A 19 -5.51 16.13 -2.31
C LEU A 19 -6.09 17.52 -2.07
N LEU A 20 -6.86 18.04 -3.03
CA LEU A 20 -7.48 19.38 -2.92
C LEU A 20 -8.88 19.37 -2.30
N TYR A 21 -9.54 18.21 -2.27
CA TYR A 21 -10.89 18.02 -1.73
C TYR A 21 -10.94 16.75 -0.89
N ASP A 22 -11.87 16.72 0.07
CA ASP A 22 -12.11 15.58 0.95
C ASP A 22 -12.85 14.45 0.23
N GLU A 23 -13.81 14.80 -0.64
CA GLU A 23 -14.62 13.83 -1.36
C GLU A 23 -14.29 13.83 -2.86
N PRO A 24 -14.12 12.64 -3.47
CA PRO A 24 -14.00 12.54 -4.92
C PRO A 24 -15.34 12.79 -5.60
N VAL A 25 -15.28 13.32 -6.82
CA VAL A 25 -16.46 13.38 -7.68
C VAL A 25 -16.69 11.99 -8.27
N THR A 26 -17.79 11.36 -7.91
CA THR A 26 -18.17 10.03 -8.41
C THR A 26 -19.16 10.16 -9.57
N GLY A 27 -19.10 9.23 -10.51
CA GLY A 27 -20.07 9.16 -11.61
C GLY A 27 -20.05 7.81 -12.30
N LYS A 28 -20.96 7.61 -13.25
CA LYS A 28 -21.10 6.37 -14.01
C LYS A 28 -20.75 6.59 -15.47
N SER A 29 -19.88 5.73 -15.99
CA SER A 29 -19.54 5.66 -17.41
C SER A 29 -19.99 4.32 -18.00
N GLN A 30 -19.88 4.18 -19.33
CA GLN A 30 -20.09 2.93 -20.05
C GLN A 30 -19.16 1.78 -19.61
N TYR A 31 -18.07 2.08 -18.89
CA TYR A 31 -17.09 1.12 -18.39
C TYR A 31 -17.20 0.86 -16.89
N GLY A 32 -18.17 1.48 -16.20
CA GLY A 32 -18.37 1.37 -14.76
C GLY A 32 -18.29 2.72 -14.03
N ASP A 33 -18.25 2.63 -12.71
CA ASP A 33 -18.12 3.78 -11.81
C ASP A 33 -16.72 4.43 -11.99
N TYR A 34 -16.69 5.76 -12.06
CA TYR A 34 -15.45 6.53 -12.09
C TYR A 34 -15.38 7.45 -10.88
N PHE A 35 -14.16 7.65 -10.38
CA PHE A 35 -13.83 8.54 -9.27
C PHE A 35 -12.88 9.61 -9.81
N LEU A 36 -13.21 10.87 -9.61
CA LEU A 36 -12.39 12.00 -10.04
C LEU A 36 -11.91 12.77 -8.82
N TYR A 37 -10.60 12.76 -8.63
CA TYR A 37 -9.91 13.50 -7.59
C TYR A 37 -9.28 14.74 -8.19
N ALA A 38 -9.41 15.89 -7.53
CA ALA A 38 -8.56 17.03 -7.85
C ALA A 38 -7.32 16.95 -6.97
N VAL A 39 -6.17 16.84 -7.62
CA VAL A 39 -4.87 16.71 -6.96
C VAL A 39 -3.96 17.84 -7.41
N LYS A 40 -3.02 18.22 -6.54
CA LYS A 40 -1.99 19.19 -6.84
C LYS A 40 -0.65 18.47 -6.92
N VAL A 41 0.07 18.70 -8.02
CA VAL A 41 1.37 18.11 -8.30
C VAL A 41 2.32 19.24 -8.67
N ASN A 42 3.44 19.38 -7.95
CA ASN A 42 4.44 20.43 -8.18
C ASN A 42 3.84 21.84 -8.29
N GLY A 43 2.82 22.15 -7.49
CA GLY A 43 2.16 23.47 -7.50
C GLY A 43 1.02 23.63 -8.51
N SER A 44 0.83 22.69 -9.44
CA SER A 44 -0.22 22.74 -10.47
C SER A 44 -1.38 21.80 -10.16
N GLU A 45 -2.62 22.24 -10.42
CA GLU A 45 -3.82 21.43 -10.20
C GLU A 45 -4.12 20.53 -11.40
N TYR A 46 -4.39 19.25 -11.13
CA TYR A 46 -4.77 18.26 -12.13
C TYR A 46 -6.00 17.47 -11.68
N SER A 47 -6.70 16.91 -12.66
CA SER A 47 -7.76 15.92 -12.43
C SER A 47 -7.20 14.51 -12.56
N TYR A 48 -7.24 13.75 -11.48
CA TYR A 48 -6.75 12.38 -11.42
C TYR A 48 -7.92 11.39 -11.41
N PHE A 49 -7.82 10.38 -12.26
CA PHE A 49 -8.76 9.27 -12.36
C PHE A 49 -8.08 7.99 -11.87
N PRO A 50 -8.12 7.70 -10.55
CA PRO A 50 -7.59 6.48 -10.01
C PRO A 50 -8.40 5.25 -10.46
N ASN A 51 -7.70 4.11 -10.53
CA ASN A 51 -8.35 2.81 -10.56
C ASN A 51 -8.96 2.50 -9.18
N GLU A 52 -9.84 1.51 -9.11
CA GLU A 52 -10.52 1.09 -7.87
C GLU A 52 -9.55 0.81 -6.70
N GLU A 53 -8.44 0.12 -6.96
CA GLU A 53 -7.41 -0.15 -5.94
C GLU A 53 -6.79 1.13 -5.34
N ILE A 54 -6.63 2.17 -6.17
CA ILE A 54 -6.06 3.45 -5.74
C ILE A 54 -7.14 4.29 -5.06
N HIS A 55 -8.38 4.24 -5.56
CA HIS A 55 -9.52 4.90 -4.95
C HIS A 55 -9.70 4.45 -3.50
N GLU A 56 -9.67 3.15 -3.22
CA GLU A 56 -9.81 2.62 -1.86
C GLU A 56 -8.73 3.17 -0.90
N LYS A 57 -7.51 3.37 -1.38
CA LYS A 57 -6.42 3.97 -0.60
C LYS A 57 -6.51 5.49 -0.49
N LEU A 58 -7.07 6.17 -1.49
CA LEU A 58 -7.22 7.62 -1.48
C LEU A 58 -8.47 8.09 -0.72
N LYS A 59 -9.52 7.26 -0.61
CA LYS A 59 -10.74 7.64 0.11
C LYS A 59 -10.54 7.79 1.62
N THR A 60 -9.50 7.17 2.17
CA THR A 60 -9.14 7.30 3.59
C THR A 60 -8.43 8.63 3.87
N LEU A 61 -7.95 9.31 2.83
CA LEU A 61 -7.22 10.55 2.92
C LEU A 61 -8.17 11.75 2.87
N ARG A 62 -7.76 12.83 3.53
CA ARG A 62 -8.49 14.10 3.58
C ARG A 62 -7.84 15.15 2.71
N ARG A 63 -8.53 16.27 2.53
CA ARG A 63 -7.99 17.45 1.87
C ARG A 63 -6.70 17.91 2.57
N GLY A 64 -5.64 18.09 1.78
CA GLY A 64 -4.32 18.49 2.23
C GLY A 64 -3.36 17.32 2.45
N ASP A 65 -3.86 16.08 2.49
CA ASP A 65 -3.02 14.91 2.62
C ASP A 65 -2.24 14.64 1.32
N LYS A 66 -1.05 14.10 1.49
CA LYS A 66 -0.11 13.80 0.41
C LYS A 66 0.04 12.30 0.23
N ALA A 67 -0.11 11.86 -1.00
CA ALA A 67 0.11 10.48 -1.40
C ALA A 67 1.08 10.42 -2.59
N VAL A 68 2.05 9.52 -2.51
CA VAL A 68 2.97 9.22 -3.61
C VAL A 68 2.43 8.01 -4.35
N VAL A 69 1.98 8.22 -5.58
CA VAL A 69 1.49 7.14 -6.44
C VAL A 69 2.57 6.78 -7.45
N THR A 70 2.90 5.50 -7.51
CA THR A 70 3.89 4.93 -8.44
C THR A 70 3.24 3.83 -9.27
N LYS A 71 3.23 4.01 -10.59
CA LYS A 71 2.76 2.99 -11.52
C LYS A 71 3.91 2.06 -11.88
N LEU A 72 3.96 0.86 -11.32
CA LEU A 72 5.00 -0.13 -11.58
C LEU A 72 4.57 -1.10 -12.69
N ALA A 73 5.48 -1.41 -13.60
CA ALA A 73 5.29 -2.50 -14.55
C ALA A 73 5.96 -3.76 -14.00
N SER A 74 5.17 -4.79 -13.66
CA SER A 74 5.67 -6.07 -13.18
C SER A 74 5.40 -7.16 -14.22
N GLN A 75 6.42 -7.96 -14.53
CA GLN A 75 6.26 -9.09 -15.44
C GLN A 75 5.96 -10.36 -14.64
N ARG A 76 4.72 -10.86 -14.72
CA ARG A 76 4.33 -12.13 -14.10
C ARG A 76 4.34 -13.21 -15.17
N GLY A 77 5.50 -13.85 -15.36
CA GLY A 77 5.73 -14.82 -16.44
C GLY A 77 5.78 -14.16 -17.82
N ASN A 78 4.91 -14.57 -18.75
CA ASN A 78 4.83 -13.99 -20.10
C ASN A 78 3.81 -12.84 -20.23
N LYS A 79 3.21 -12.39 -19.11
CA LYS A 79 2.24 -11.28 -19.09
C LYS A 79 2.80 -10.08 -18.33
N LEU A 80 2.72 -8.91 -18.96
CA LEU A 80 3.00 -7.62 -18.32
C LEU A 80 1.78 -7.22 -17.49
N VAL A 81 1.96 -7.05 -16.18
CA VAL A 81 0.93 -6.64 -15.23
C VAL A 81 1.31 -5.25 -14.72
N THR A 82 0.36 -4.31 -14.75
CA THR A 82 0.56 -2.99 -14.15
C THR A 82 0.16 -3.07 -12.68
N VAL A 83 1.09 -2.80 -11.77
CA VAL A 83 0.89 -2.79 -10.33
C VAL A 83 1.00 -1.35 -9.85
N TYR A 84 0.09 -0.89 -9.00
CA TYR A 84 0.12 0.47 -8.47
C TYR A 84 0.56 0.44 -7.01
N ASN A 85 1.65 1.15 -6.71
CA ASN A 85 2.05 1.40 -5.33
C ASN A 85 1.58 2.80 -4.93
N VAL A 86 0.95 2.91 -3.76
CA VAL A 86 0.46 4.17 -3.20
C VAL A 86 1.02 4.24 -1.79
N ASP A 87 1.93 5.19 -1.59
CA ASP A 87 2.57 5.47 -0.32
C ASP A 87 1.92 6.74 0.25
N VAL A 88 1.29 6.63 1.42
CA VAL A 88 0.63 7.77 2.05
C VAL A 88 1.59 8.34 3.07
N GLY A 89 2.04 9.58 2.85
CA GLY A 89 2.89 10.27 3.82
C GLY A 89 2.09 10.53 5.09
N GLU A 90 2.53 9.95 6.20
CA GLU A 90 1.87 9.95 7.50
C GLU A 90 1.29 11.32 7.88
N SER A 91 -0.03 11.43 7.78
CA SER A 91 -0.82 12.47 8.44
C SER A 91 -1.69 11.77 9.47
N SER A 92 -1.10 11.50 10.63
CA SER A 92 -1.73 11.32 11.94
C SER A 92 -3.16 10.79 11.95
N THR A 93 -3.38 9.57 11.44
CA THR A 93 -4.45 8.72 11.94
C THR A 93 -3.86 7.34 12.11
N SER A 94 -3.58 7.00 13.36
CA SER A 94 -3.33 5.65 13.79
C SER A 94 -4.56 4.80 13.44
N ASP A 95 -4.55 4.14 12.29
CA ASP A 95 -5.22 2.84 12.18
C ASP A 95 -4.73 2.01 10.99
N SER A 96 -4.10 0.90 11.38
CA SER A 96 -4.17 -0.45 10.78
C SER A 96 -3.80 -0.66 9.30
N LEU A 97 -2.70 -1.42 9.15
CA LEU A 97 -2.39 -2.30 8.01
C LEU A 97 -3.64 -3.00 7.45
N PRO A 98 -3.64 -3.40 6.16
CA PRO A 98 -4.79 -4.03 5.52
C PRO A 98 -5.29 -5.21 6.34
N GLN A 99 -6.50 -5.04 6.88
CA GLN A 99 -7.25 -6.10 7.53
C GLN A 99 -7.66 -7.10 6.45
N GLN A 100 -6.81 -8.10 6.26
CA GLN A 100 -7.24 -9.37 5.72
C GLN A 100 -8.26 -9.93 6.71
N THR A 101 -9.48 -10.07 6.24
CA THR A 101 -10.55 -10.85 6.84
C THR A 101 -10.02 -12.19 7.35
N LYS A 102 -9.95 -12.39 8.67
CA LYS A 102 -10.46 -13.54 9.45
C LYS A 102 -9.90 -13.51 10.87
N ASP A 103 -10.79 -13.23 11.81
CA ASP A 103 -10.67 -13.07 13.26
C ASP A 103 -10.19 -14.35 14.02
N SER A 104 -9.24 -15.08 13.44
CA SER A 104 -8.71 -16.36 13.96
C SER A 104 -7.26 -16.61 13.56
N ASP A 105 -6.76 -15.97 12.49
CA ASP A 105 -5.39 -16.14 11.99
C ASP A 105 -4.36 -15.19 12.67
N ASP A 106 -4.81 -14.16 13.39
CA ASP A 106 -3.92 -13.13 13.97
C ASP A 106 -2.99 -13.68 15.06
N ARG A 107 -3.43 -14.69 15.83
CA ARG A 107 -2.58 -15.30 16.87
C ARG A 107 -1.40 -16.06 16.25
N TYR A 108 -1.62 -16.87 15.24
CA TYR A 108 -0.53 -17.61 14.59
C TYR A 108 0.36 -16.66 13.77
N TYR A 109 -0.23 -15.69 13.10
CA TYR A 109 0.52 -14.70 12.35
C TYR A 109 1.44 -13.86 13.25
N SER A 110 0.93 -13.35 14.36
CA SER A 110 1.73 -12.58 15.33
C SER A 110 2.83 -13.42 15.98
N ILE A 111 2.55 -14.67 16.36
CA ILE A 111 3.56 -15.59 16.90
C ILE A 111 4.63 -15.91 15.85
N MET A 112 4.26 -16.10 14.58
CA MET A 112 5.20 -16.33 13.49
C MET A 112 6.12 -15.11 13.27
N LEU A 113 5.54 -13.91 13.22
CA LEU A 113 6.29 -12.67 13.06
C LEU A 113 7.30 -12.47 14.20
N GLN A 114 6.88 -12.72 15.44
CA GLN A 114 7.75 -12.63 16.60
C GLN A 114 8.88 -13.67 16.55
N SER A 115 8.57 -14.89 16.10
CA SER A 115 9.56 -15.98 15.97
C SER A 115 10.61 -15.67 14.91
N TYR A 116 10.21 -15.00 13.83
CA TYR A 116 11.14 -14.57 12.78
C TYR A 116 12.06 -13.44 13.26
N LYS A 117 11.52 -12.46 14.00
CA LYS A 117 12.32 -11.38 14.58
C LYS A 117 13.41 -11.91 15.52
N ASP A 118 13.05 -12.87 16.37
CA ASP A 118 14.01 -13.45 17.31
C ASP A 118 15.01 -14.37 16.62
N ALA A 119 14.60 -15.10 15.57
CA ALA A 119 15.52 -15.87 14.75
C ALA A 119 16.58 -15.01 14.06
N LEU A 120 16.21 -13.82 13.58
CA LEU A 120 17.18 -12.88 12.99
C LEU A 120 18.17 -12.34 14.03
N LYS A 121 17.72 -12.09 15.27
CA LYS A 121 18.62 -11.69 16.36
C LYS A 121 19.64 -12.79 16.68
N ILE A 122 19.17 -14.03 16.84
CA ILE A 122 20.03 -15.18 17.11
C ILE A 122 21.02 -15.40 15.95
N ASN A 123 20.55 -15.28 14.71
CA ASN A 123 21.43 -15.40 13.55
C ASN A 123 22.52 -14.33 13.52
N ASN A 124 22.19 -13.10 13.92
CA ASN A 124 23.15 -12.00 14.02
C ASN A 124 24.17 -12.23 15.16
N GLU A 125 23.73 -12.75 16.31
CA GLU A 125 24.61 -13.10 17.42
C GLU A 125 25.54 -14.28 17.11
N LEU A 126 25.09 -15.20 16.25
CA LEU A 126 25.85 -16.35 15.78
C LEU A 126 26.58 -16.07 14.46
N ASN A 127 26.77 -14.80 14.08
CA ASN A 127 27.51 -14.38 12.87
C ASN A 127 27.06 -15.10 11.57
N GLY A 128 25.76 -15.37 11.40
CA GLY A 128 25.26 -15.97 10.17
C GLY A 128 25.45 -17.49 10.07
N MET A 129 25.89 -18.16 11.14
CA MET A 129 26.21 -19.59 11.11
C MET A 129 24.99 -20.52 11.11
N VAL A 130 23.78 -19.98 11.28
CA VAL A 130 22.55 -20.78 11.43
C VAL A 130 21.46 -20.23 10.53
N ASP A 131 20.70 -21.12 9.89
CA ASP A 131 19.58 -20.72 9.04
C ASP A 131 18.45 -20.07 9.88
N PRO A 132 18.16 -18.77 9.70
CA PRO A 132 17.13 -18.07 10.44
C PRO A 132 15.74 -18.67 10.22
N SER A 133 15.48 -19.29 9.07
CA SER A 133 14.21 -19.93 8.77
C SER A 133 13.96 -21.14 9.67
N LYS A 134 15.01 -21.95 9.91
CA LYS A 134 14.94 -23.12 10.79
C LYS A 134 14.76 -22.72 12.25
N ILE A 135 15.45 -21.67 12.69
CA ILE A 135 15.29 -21.12 14.04
C ILE A 135 13.85 -20.61 14.22
N ALA A 136 13.33 -19.83 13.25
CA ALA A 136 11.99 -19.27 13.31
C ALA A 136 10.90 -20.35 13.41
N VAL A 137 10.99 -21.41 12.61
CA VAL A 137 10.03 -22.54 12.67
C VAL A 137 10.11 -23.27 14.00
N THR A 138 11.32 -23.47 14.54
CA THR A 138 11.51 -24.13 15.84
C THR A 138 10.91 -23.30 16.98
N LEU A 139 11.14 -21.98 16.99
CA LEU A 139 10.56 -21.05 17.95
C LEU A 139 9.04 -20.97 17.83
N PHE A 140 8.51 -20.97 16.60
CA PHE A 140 7.07 -20.97 16.36
C PHE A 140 6.39 -22.22 16.93
N ILE A 141 6.96 -23.41 16.69
CA ILE A 141 6.44 -24.67 17.24
C ILE A 141 6.50 -24.65 18.78
N ALA A 142 7.59 -24.16 19.37
CA ALA A 142 7.71 -24.06 20.83
C ALA A 142 6.63 -23.16 21.43
N ARG A 143 6.34 -22.01 20.80
CA ARG A 143 5.37 -21.01 21.27
C ARG A 143 3.91 -21.37 21.03
N THR A 144 3.64 -22.25 20.08
CA THR A 144 2.28 -22.68 19.73
C THR A 144 1.84 -23.96 20.43
N ARG A 145 2.76 -24.62 21.14
CA ARG A 145 2.56 -25.93 21.78
C ARG A 145 2.34 -25.85 23.30
N GLU A 146 2.26 -24.63 23.86
CA GLU A 146 1.82 -24.36 25.24
C GLU A 146 0.29 -24.28 25.36
#